data_AF-A0A0E3R4H3-F1
#
_entry.id   AF-A0A0E3R4H3-F1
#
_cell.length_a   1.000
_cell.length_b   1.000
_cell.length_c   1.000
_cell.angle_alpha   90.00
_cell.angle_beta   90.00
_cell.angle_gamma   90.00
#
_symmetry.space_group_name_H-M   'P 1'
#
loop_
_entity.id
_entity.type
_entity.pdbx_description
1 polymer ?
#
loop_
_entity_poly.entity_id
_entity_poly.type
_entity_poly.pdbx_seq_one_letter_code
_entity_poly.pdbx_strand_id
1 'polypeptide(L)'
;MFVKQNNIVEQICEIPVTLGDISESIFGGINTQNGLLHRLALPEEGGSDSYYLCEGLCRPVFIEPEIVYPYVSGAFSEKFAFRPSSYRFMLPYELSTVGKKNEYNVIPPEELKTRFPMAYGRILEFKRKFLHDTSPLKSSDYSIKGRRFLEYFNTPKIIATEGYHLQAAYDAEGNHVFENGCGIVLKDPERYAYITAVLNSSIARLFPSVCKSKMAYSSYTAPSVIKRFPIVFPDNRLTEDLIDTISSYLAFLNREKYAKDYGAPDWLRELTSFYEQISNLLVLDTYFINDIDPGLLDALEENIHPYAGDMNSEDSDNILNALYYIKHQILEASSSEKCKFNLGLPEILNFSQNSGEF
;
A
#
# COMPACT_ATOMS: atom_id res chain seq x y z
N MET A 1 -5.53 31.83 4.00
CA MET A 1 -5.30 30.40 3.71
C MET A 1 -4.31 29.78 4.71
N PHE A 2 -3.08 30.31 4.84
CA PHE A 2 -2.08 29.83 5.82
C PHE A 2 -2.53 29.77 7.29
N VAL A 3 -3.28 30.76 7.78
CA VAL A 3 -3.77 30.78 9.17
C VAL A 3 -4.77 29.64 9.46
N LYS A 4 -5.62 29.28 8.48
CA LYS A 4 -6.54 28.14 8.63
C LYS A 4 -5.77 26.82 8.65
N GLN A 5 -4.75 26.66 7.78
CA GLN A 5 -3.93 25.45 7.76
C GLN A 5 -3.16 25.24 9.07
N ASN A 6 -2.59 26.31 9.65
CA ASN A 6 -1.89 26.22 10.94
C ASN A 6 -2.82 25.76 12.06
N ASN A 7 -4.06 26.26 12.11
CA ASN A 7 -5.04 25.85 13.12
C ASN A 7 -5.40 24.34 13.00
N ILE A 8 -5.62 23.84 11.78
CA ILE A 8 -5.87 22.39 11.57
C ILE A 8 -4.64 21.58 12.00
N VAL A 9 -3.43 22.02 11.64
CA VAL A 9 -2.21 21.30 12.00
C VAL A 9 -2.00 21.28 13.50
N GLU A 10 -2.31 22.37 14.21
CA GLU A 10 -2.29 22.44 15.68
C GLU A 10 -3.28 21.45 16.29
N GLN A 11 -4.53 21.41 15.82
CA GLN A 11 -5.54 20.43 16.26
C GLN A 11 -5.07 18.98 16.04
N ILE A 12 -4.53 18.68 14.85
CA ILE A 12 -3.99 17.35 14.53
C ILE A 12 -2.81 17.01 15.46
N CYS A 13 -1.98 17.99 15.81
CA CYS A 13 -0.81 17.79 16.67
C CYS A 13 -1.17 17.42 18.11
N GLU A 14 -2.36 17.82 18.57
CA GLU A 14 -2.92 17.53 19.91
C GLU A 14 -3.49 16.11 20.02
N ILE A 15 -3.72 15.41 18.90
CA ILE A 15 -4.22 14.02 18.90
C ILE A 15 -3.19 13.11 19.61
N PRO A 16 -3.58 12.42 20.70
CA PRO A 16 -2.62 11.71 21.55
C PRO A 16 -2.24 10.33 20.99
N VAL A 17 -3.14 9.67 20.28
CA VAL A 17 -2.91 8.32 19.73
C VAL A 17 -2.20 8.43 18.39
N THR A 18 -1.15 7.64 18.22
CA THR A 18 -0.36 7.59 16.99
C THR A 18 -0.39 6.21 16.35
N LEU A 19 0.00 6.16 15.07
CA LEU A 19 0.17 4.92 14.33
C LEU A 19 1.13 3.95 15.05
N GLY A 20 2.16 4.48 15.72
CA GLY A 20 3.09 3.69 16.51
C GLY A 20 2.44 3.02 17.74
N ASP A 21 1.42 3.63 18.33
CA ASP A 21 0.75 3.09 19.51
C ASP A 21 -0.15 1.90 19.16
N ILE A 22 -0.73 1.90 17.96
CA ILE A 22 -1.60 0.83 17.45
C ILE A 22 -0.87 -0.24 16.64
N SER A 23 0.38 0.01 16.26
CA SER A 23 1.20 -0.93 15.47
C SER A 23 1.96 -1.88 16.38
N GLU A 24 2.00 -3.16 15.99
CA GLU A 24 2.95 -4.13 16.54
C GLU A 24 4.37 -3.80 16.06
N SER A 25 4.50 -3.43 14.78
CA SER A 25 5.78 -3.03 14.19
C SER A 25 5.61 -2.11 13.00
N ILE A 26 6.54 -1.15 12.89
CA ILE A 26 6.74 -0.33 11.70
C ILE A 26 8.21 -0.46 11.30
N PHE A 27 8.46 -0.82 10.05
CA PHE A 27 9.79 -1.16 9.55
C PHE A 27 10.01 -0.68 8.12
N GLY A 28 11.28 -0.42 7.77
CA GLY A 28 11.65 -0.04 6.40
C GLY A 28 11.75 -1.26 5.50
N GLY A 29 11.76 -1.01 4.20
CA GLY A 29 11.94 -2.05 3.18
C GLY A 29 13.29 -2.77 3.25
N ILE A 30 13.46 -3.69 2.32
CA ILE A 30 14.74 -4.37 2.12
C ILE A 30 15.81 -3.38 1.66
N ASN A 31 17.06 -3.68 1.96
CA ASN A 31 18.20 -2.94 1.43
C ASN A 31 19.24 -3.92 0.91
N THR A 32 19.55 -3.84 -0.37
CA THR A 32 20.55 -4.70 -1.00
C THR A 32 21.66 -3.87 -1.63
N GLN A 33 22.89 -4.35 -1.52
CA GLN A 33 24.03 -3.72 -2.20
C GLN A 33 23.96 -3.90 -3.73
N ASN A 34 23.20 -4.89 -4.21
CA ASN A 34 23.09 -5.22 -5.62
C ASN A 34 21.63 -5.48 -6.00
N GLY A 35 20.83 -4.40 -6.15
CA GLY A 35 19.43 -4.49 -6.57
C GLY A 35 19.22 -5.29 -7.87
N LEU A 36 20.14 -5.17 -8.82
CA LEU A 36 20.11 -5.87 -10.12
C LEU A 36 20.27 -7.40 -10.01
N LEU A 37 20.83 -7.89 -8.90
CA LEU A 37 20.93 -9.33 -8.62
C LEU A 37 19.56 -9.91 -8.25
N HIS A 38 18.76 -9.16 -7.50
CA HIS A 38 17.51 -9.68 -6.94
C HIS A 38 16.29 -9.29 -7.76
N ARG A 39 16.28 -8.07 -8.31
CA ARG A 39 15.20 -7.59 -9.16
C ARG A 39 15.16 -8.39 -10.45
N LEU A 40 13.96 -8.80 -10.83
CA LEU A 40 13.66 -9.60 -12.01
C LEU A 40 12.64 -8.83 -12.83
N ALA A 41 12.99 -8.42 -14.05
CA ALA A 41 12.03 -7.74 -14.92
C ALA A 41 11.14 -8.79 -15.61
N LEU A 42 9.83 -8.54 -15.61
CA LEU A 42 8.87 -9.30 -16.39
C LEU A 42 9.00 -8.90 -17.87
N PRO A 43 8.97 -9.85 -18.81
CA PRO A 43 8.95 -9.54 -20.22
C PRO A 43 7.61 -8.92 -20.62
N GLU A 44 7.64 -7.94 -21.54
CA GLU A 44 6.45 -7.21 -22.02
C GLU A 44 5.43 -8.14 -22.72
N GLU A 45 5.92 -9.20 -23.37
CA GLU A 45 5.10 -10.18 -24.09
C GLU A 45 4.95 -11.48 -23.27
N GLY A 46 4.00 -11.50 -22.33
CA GLY A 46 3.32 -12.70 -21.81
C GLY A 46 4.14 -13.99 -21.64
N GLY A 47 5.35 -13.90 -21.07
CA GLY A 47 6.21 -15.05 -20.82
C GLY A 47 5.67 -15.94 -19.70
N SER A 48 6.11 -17.21 -19.66
CA SER A 48 5.87 -18.10 -18.52
C SER A 48 6.36 -17.45 -17.21
N ASP A 49 5.66 -17.69 -16.09
CA ASP A 49 6.01 -17.19 -14.75
C ASP A 49 7.42 -17.54 -14.25
N SER A 50 8.16 -18.39 -14.97
CA SER A 50 9.56 -18.72 -14.66
C SER A 50 10.57 -17.95 -15.52
N TYR A 51 10.13 -17.17 -16.51
CA TYR A 51 10.97 -16.49 -17.50
C TYR A 51 11.07 -14.98 -17.20
N TYR A 52 12.29 -14.53 -16.87
CA TYR A 52 12.56 -13.16 -16.44
C TYR A 52 13.70 -12.53 -17.23
N LEU A 53 13.67 -11.20 -17.37
CA LEU A 53 14.82 -10.43 -17.85
C LEU A 53 15.69 -10.04 -16.66
N CYS A 54 16.93 -10.51 -16.65
CA CYS A 54 17.91 -10.05 -15.67
C CYS A 54 18.53 -8.76 -16.18
N GLU A 55 18.14 -7.62 -15.60
CA GLU A 55 18.65 -6.30 -16.00
C GLU A 55 20.18 -6.23 -15.95
N GLY A 56 20.81 -6.82 -14.93
CA GLY A 56 22.26 -6.91 -14.88
C GLY A 56 22.84 -7.68 -16.06
N LEU A 57 22.35 -8.88 -16.33
CA LEU A 57 22.93 -9.75 -17.37
C LEU A 57 22.48 -9.41 -18.80
N CYS A 58 21.54 -8.47 -18.98
CA CYS A 58 20.92 -8.09 -20.25
C CYS A 58 20.44 -9.30 -21.09
N ARG A 59 19.93 -10.33 -20.42
CA ARG A 59 19.44 -11.54 -21.09
C ARG A 59 18.34 -12.20 -20.26
N PRO A 60 17.57 -13.11 -20.87
CA PRO A 60 16.60 -13.88 -20.15
C PRO A 60 17.24 -14.89 -19.19
N VAL A 61 16.57 -15.13 -18.07
CA VAL A 61 16.94 -16.10 -17.04
C VAL A 61 15.69 -16.85 -16.59
N PHE A 62 15.88 -18.12 -16.27
CA PHE A 62 14.87 -18.90 -15.58
C PHE A 62 15.16 -18.89 -14.08
N ILE A 63 14.12 -18.73 -13.26
CA ILE A 63 14.22 -18.78 -11.80
C ILE A 63 13.04 -19.58 -11.26
N GLU A 64 13.31 -20.38 -10.25
CA GLU A 64 12.32 -21.15 -9.51
C GLU A 64 11.31 -20.21 -8.83
N PRO A 65 9.99 -20.34 -9.10
CA PRO A 65 8.98 -19.39 -8.64
C PRO A 65 8.84 -19.34 -7.11
N GLU A 66 9.23 -20.39 -6.39
CA GLU A 66 9.08 -20.51 -4.93
C GLU A 66 9.91 -19.49 -4.14
N ILE A 67 10.92 -18.90 -4.77
CA ILE A 67 11.78 -17.86 -4.20
C ILE A 67 11.60 -16.50 -4.90
N VAL A 68 10.56 -16.36 -5.72
CA VAL A 68 10.25 -15.14 -6.47
C VAL A 68 8.94 -14.55 -5.99
N TYR A 69 9.01 -13.30 -5.54
CA TYR A 69 7.89 -12.64 -4.87
C TYR A 69 7.44 -11.37 -5.61
N PRO A 70 6.17 -10.95 -5.43
CA PRO A 70 5.70 -9.64 -5.88
C PRO A 70 6.59 -8.52 -5.35
N TYR A 71 6.86 -7.51 -6.20
CA TYR A 71 7.71 -6.38 -5.83
C TYR A 71 7.00 -5.05 -6.01
N VAL A 72 7.03 -4.24 -4.95
CA VAL A 72 6.54 -2.87 -4.91
C VAL A 72 7.72 -1.93 -5.20
N SER A 73 7.68 -1.26 -6.36
CA SER A 73 8.78 -0.41 -6.82
C SER A 73 8.74 1.00 -6.21
N GLY A 74 7.59 1.41 -5.67
CA GLY A 74 7.37 2.78 -5.16
C GLY A 74 7.32 3.87 -6.24
N ALA A 75 7.56 3.54 -7.52
CA ALA A 75 7.52 4.50 -8.62
C ALA A 75 6.09 4.84 -9.07
N PHE A 76 5.10 4.03 -8.68
CA PHE A 76 3.72 4.15 -9.12
C PHE A 76 2.79 4.45 -7.96
N SER A 77 1.62 4.99 -8.29
CA SER A 77 0.58 5.22 -7.30
C SER A 77 -0.06 3.89 -6.89
N GLU A 78 0.01 3.57 -5.60
CA GLU A 78 -0.49 2.31 -5.00
C GLU A 78 -1.53 2.63 -3.92
N LYS A 79 -2.55 3.39 -4.30
CA LYS A 79 -3.65 3.70 -3.38
C LYS A 79 -4.56 2.49 -3.25
N PHE A 80 -4.77 2.02 -2.03
CA PHE A 80 -5.64 0.89 -1.66
C PHE A 80 -5.27 -0.47 -2.26
N ALA A 81 -4.53 -0.51 -3.36
CA ALA A 81 -4.06 -1.71 -4.01
C ALA A 81 -2.67 -1.53 -4.62
N PHE A 82 -1.94 -2.64 -4.73
CA PHE A 82 -0.67 -2.68 -5.44
C PHE A 82 -0.93 -2.67 -6.95
N ARG A 83 -0.27 -1.74 -7.64
CA ARG A 83 -0.23 -1.77 -9.10
C ARG A 83 0.65 -2.94 -9.53
N PRO A 84 0.24 -3.73 -10.54
CA PRO A 84 1.11 -4.75 -11.11
C PRO A 84 2.46 -4.15 -11.50
N SER A 85 3.52 -4.68 -10.91
CA SER A 85 4.88 -4.23 -11.16
C SER A 85 5.46 -5.00 -12.32
N SER A 86 6.17 -4.31 -13.21
CA SER A 86 7.03 -4.94 -14.23
C SER A 86 8.20 -5.69 -13.60
N TYR A 87 8.31 -5.74 -12.27
CA TYR A 87 9.36 -6.39 -11.54
C TYR A 87 8.82 -7.40 -10.53
N ARG A 88 9.59 -8.48 -10.36
CA ARG A 88 9.53 -9.39 -9.22
C ARG A 88 10.84 -9.31 -8.44
N PHE A 89 10.86 -9.90 -7.26
CA PHE A 89 12.04 -9.93 -6.41
C PHE A 89 12.42 -11.37 -6.03
N MET A 90 13.65 -11.77 -6.36
CA MET A 90 14.22 -13.04 -5.95
C MET A 90 14.74 -12.95 -4.52
N LEU A 91 14.11 -13.67 -3.60
CA LEU A 91 14.47 -13.72 -2.18
C LEU A 91 14.78 -15.18 -1.79
N PRO A 92 16.06 -15.62 -1.92
CA PRO A 92 16.49 -16.99 -1.57
C PRO A 92 16.61 -17.18 -0.05
N TYR A 93 15.47 -17.06 0.61
CA TYR A 93 15.31 -17.21 2.05
C TYR A 93 14.26 -18.25 2.32
N GLU A 94 14.38 -18.90 3.48
CA GLU A 94 13.37 -19.84 3.94
C GLU A 94 12.89 -19.46 5.33
N LEU A 95 11.60 -19.68 5.55
CA LEU A 95 11.00 -19.55 6.86
C LEU A 95 11.50 -20.70 7.73
N SER A 96 12.29 -20.38 8.75
CA SER A 96 12.56 -21.32 9.83
C SER A 96 11.57 -21.08 10.97
N THR A 97 10.85 -22.13 11.35
CA THR A 97 9.97 -22.14 12.52
C THR A 97 10.75 -22.62 13.75
N VAL A 98 11.89 -21.99 14.03
CA VAL A 98 12.65 -22.29 15.24
C VAL A 98 12.22 -21.33 16.36
N GLY A 99 11.22 -21.74 17.14
CA GLY A 99 10.72 -20.99 18.30
C GLY A 99 9.38 -20.28 18.07
N LYS A 100 9.11 -19.20 18.82
CA LYS A 100 7.86 -18.41 18.75
C LYS A 100 7.87 -17.30 17.68
N LYS A 101 8.96 -17.15 16.93
CA LYS A 101 9.10 -16.11 15.90
C LYS A 101 9.45 -16.74 14.56
N ASN A 102 8.83 -16.23 13.50
CA ASN A 102 9.17 -16.54 12.13
C ASN A 102 10.54 -15.92 11.83
N GLU A 103 11.57 -16.74 11.71
CA GLU A 103 12.91 -16.28 11.32
C GLU A 103 13.17 -16.71 9.88
N TYR A 104 13.19 -15.74 8.96
CA TYR A 104 13.63 -16.00 7.59
C TYR A 104 15.14 -16.00 7.53
N ASN A 105 15.68 -17.17 7.19
CA ASN A 105 17.11 -17.40 7.08
C ASN A 105 17.53 -17.50 5.61
N VAL A 106 18.73 -17.00 5.33
CA VAL A 106 19.33 -17.11 3.99
C VAL A 106 19.56 -18.59 3.70
N ILE A 107 19.04 -19.10 2.59
CA ILE A 107 19.26 -20.50 2.19
C ILE A 107 20.77 -20.69 1.94
N PRO A 108 21.46 -21.66 2.55
CA PRO A 108 22.89 -21.87 2.35
C PRO A 108 23.25 -22.22 0.89
N PRO A 109 24.46 -21.89 0.40
CA PRO A 109 24.83 -22.11 -1.02
C PRO A 109 24.68 -23.55 -1.51
N GLU A 110 25.03 -24.54 -0.69
CA GLU A 110 24.92 -25.97 -1.06
C GLU A 110 23.47 -26.42 -1.21
N GLU A 111 22.60 -25.90 -0.35
CA GLU A 111 21.17 -26.16 -0.42
C GLU A 111 20.52 -25.40 -1.59
N LEU A 112 20.90 -24.14 -1.79
CA LEU A 112 20.47 -23.33 -2.92
C LEU A 112 20.83 -24.03 -4.25
N LYS A 113 22.05 -24.58 -4.35
CA LYS A 113 22.49 -25.34 -5.52
C LYS A 113 21.66 -26.59 -5.80
N THR A 114 21.16 -27.23 -4.75
CA THR A 114 20.42 -28.50 -4.85
C THR A 114 18.93 -28.28 -5.12
N ARG A 115 18.30 -27.33 -4.41
CA ARG A 115 16.86 -27.03 -4.48
C ARG A 115 16.52 -25.99 -5.55
N PHE A 116 17.40 -25.02 -5.78
CA PHE A 116 17.19 -23.87 -6.67
C PHE A 116 18.39 -23.68 -7.62
N PRO A 117 18.72 -24.68 -8.45
CA PRO A 117 19.92 -24.68 -9.28
C PRO A 117 19.97 -23.51 -10.28
N MET A 118 18.84 -23.01 -10.77
CA MET A 118 18.78 -21.89 -11.71
C MET A 118 19.13 -20.57 -11.01
N ALA A 119 18.56 -20.32 -9.83
CA ALA A 119 18.93 -19.20 -8.98
C ALA A 119 20.41 -19.25 -8.58
N TYR A 120 20.91 -20.42 -8.15
CA TYR A 120 22.34 -20.59 -7.83
C TYR A 120 23.23 -20.24 -9.03
N GLY A 121 22.91 -20.78 -10.21
CA GLY A 121 23.65 -20.51 -11.45
C GLY A 121 23.66 -19.03 -11.82
N ARG A 122 22.51 -18.35 -11.69
CA ARG A 122 22.39 -16.91 -11.93
C ARG A 122 23.26 -16.10 -10.98
N ILE A 123 23.19 -16.34 -9.67
CA ILE A 123 23.96 -15.58 -8.69
C ILE A 123 25.46 -15.76 -8.93
N LEU A 124 25.89 -17.00 -9.21
CA LEU A 124 27.28 -17.30 -9.52
C LEU A 124 27.75 -16.59 -10.78
N GLU A 125 26.93 -16.54 -11.83
CA GLU A 125 27.25 -15.82 -13.06
C GLU A 125 27.31 -14.31 -12.84
N PHE A 126 26.34 -13.75 -12.10
CA PHE A 126 26.32 -12.34 -11.75
C PHE A 126 27.60 -11.97 -10.97
N LYS A 127 27.96 -12.75 -9.96
CA LYS A 127 29.20 -12.59 -9.19
C LYS A 127 30.45 -12.60 -10.09
N ARG A 128 30.54 -13.54 -11.03
CA ARG A 128 31.68 -13.62 -11.97
C ARG A 128 31.76 -12.42 -12.92
N LYS A 129 30.62 -11.94 -13.41
CA LYS A 129 30.57 -10.85 -14.41
C LYS A 129 30.72 -9.45 -13.79
N PHE A 130 30.07 -9.20 -12.66
CA PHE A 130 30.00 -7.87 -12.05
C PHE A 130 31.01 -7.66 -10.92
N LEU A 131 31.30 -8.71 -10.16
CA LEU A 131 32.26 -8.63 -9.04
C LEU A 131 33.63 -9.19 -9.42
N HIS A 132 33.78 -9.75 -10.63
CA HIS A 132 34.99 -10.41 -11.12
C HIS A 132 35.54 -11.48 -10.15
N ASP A 133 34.64 -12.09 -9.37
CA ASP A 133 34.98 -13.06 -8.34
C ASP A 133 34.58 -14.47 -8.79
N THR A 134 35.57 -15.36 -8.87
CA THR A 134 35.42 -16.76 -9.26
C THR A 134 35.38 -17.72 -8.07
N SER A 135 35.49 -17.20 -6.85
CA SER A 135 35.40 -18.00 -5.63
C SER A 135 34.01 -18.65 -5.46
N PRO A 136 33.92 -19.76 -4.70
CA PRO A 136 32.64 -20.38 -4.38
C PRO A 136 31.63 -19.39 -3.81
N LEU A 137 30.34 -19.65 -4.07
CA LEU A 137 29.26 -18.80 -3.59
C LEU A 137 29.19 -18.84 -2.06
N LYS A 138 29.03 -17.67 -1.44
CA LYS A 138 28.80 -17.51 0.00
C LYS A 138 27.42 -16.88 0.22
N SER A 139 26.78 -17.15 1.36
CA SER A 139 25.48 -16.53 1.70
C SER A 139 25.51 -15.00 1.65
N SER A 140 26.66 -14.39 1.98
CA SER A 140 26.86 -12.94 1.89
C SER A 140 26.73 -12.37 0.48
N ASP A 141 26.92 -13.19 -0.57
CA ASP A 141 26.90 -12.75 -1.97
C ASP A 141 25.47 -12.39 -2.44
N TYR A 142 24.45 -12.89 -1.73
CA TYR A 142 23.03 -12.68 -2.04
C TYR A 142 22.17 -12.39 -0.79
N SER A 143 22.80 -12.16 0.36
CA SER A 143 22.08 -11.73 1.55
C SER A 143 21.68 -10.26 1.42
N ILE A 144 20.43 -9.98 1.73
CA ILE A 144 19.88 -8.63 1.87
C ILE A 144 19.94 -8.14 3.33
N LYS A 145 19.97 -6.82 3.52
CA LYS A 145 19.71 -6.18 4.82
C LYS A 145 18.22 -5.90 4.96
N GLY A 146 17.77 -5.75 6.21
CA GLY A 146 16.36 -5.51 6.55
C GLY A 146 15.79 -6.61 7.44
N ARG A 147 16.43 -6.86 8.59
CA ARG A 147 16.03 -7.94 9.51
C ARG A 147 14.54 -7.86 9.89
N ARG A 148 14.05 -6.65 10.22
CA ARG A 148 12.63 -6.47 10.55
C ARG A 148 11.69 -6.76 9.39
N PHE A 149 12.08 -6.45 8.15
CA PHE A 149 11.28 -6.83 6.98
C PHE A 149 11.14 -8.35 6.92
N LEU A 150 12.26 -9.07 7.07
CA LEU A 150 12.28 -10.53 7.07
C LEU A 150 11.47 -11.14 8.22
N GLU A 151 11.51 -10.56 9.43
CA GLU A 151 10.71 -11.01 10.59
C GLU A 151 9.20 -10.98 10.32
N TYR A 152 8.72 -10.02 9.51
CA TYR A 152 7.30 -9.82 9.18
C TYR A 152 6.95 -10.22 7.74
N PHE A 153 7.84 -10.93 7.06
CA PHE A 153 7.56 -11.44 5.72
C PHE A 153 6.52 -12.57 5.78
N ASN A 154 5.55 -12.56 4.87
CA ASN A 154 4.32 -13.39 4.92
C ASN A 154 3.43 -13.13 6.15
N THR A 155 3.48 -11.92 6.71
CA THR A 155 2.51 -11.43 7.71
C THR A 155 1.69 -10.30 7.08
N PRO A 156 0.35 -10.28 7.29
CA PRO A 156 -0.48 -9.19 6.79
C PRO A 156 0.08 -7.83 7.23
N LYS A 157 0.16 -6.89 6.29
CA LYS A 157 0.78 -5.58 6.55
C LYS A 157 0.26 -4.52 5.61
N ILE A 158 0.27 -3.26 6.04
CA ILE A 158 0.11 -2.11 5.14
C ILE A 158 1.48 -1.72 4.64
N ILE A 159 1.63 -1.55 3.34
CA ILE A 159 2.84 -0.97 2.74
C ILE A 159 2.51 0.47 2.39
N ALA A 160 3.23 1.41 2.98
CA ALA A 160 3.11 2.83 2.71
C ALA A 160 4.36 3.35 1.97
N THR A 161 4.15 3.93 0.81
CA THR A 161 5.21 4.45 -0.08
C THR A 161 5.10 5.97 -0.25
N GLU A 162 6.23 6.58 -0.62
CA GLU A 162 6.32 8.01 -0.85
C GLU A 162 6.30 8.26 -2.36
N GLY A 163 5.13 8.63 -2.89
CA GLY A 163 4.98 9.17 -4.23
C GLY A 163 4.96 10.69 -4.21
N TYR A 164 4.10 11.31 -5.01
CA TYR A 164 3.79 12.75 -4.89
C TYR A 164 3.12 13.08 -3.52
N HIS A 165 2.48 12.09 -2.90
CA HIS A 165 1.90 12.13 -1.56
C HIS A 165 2.10 10.76 -0.88
N LEU A 166 1.83 10.66 0.42
CA LEU A 166 1.71 9.38 1.13
C LEU A 166 0.60 8.54 0.48
N GLN A 167 0.91 7.28 0.21
CA GLN A 167 -0.03 6.31 -0.34
C GLN A 167 0.18 4.97 0.33
N ALA A 168 -0.90 4.21 0.51
CA ALA A 168 -0.87 2.97 1.23
C ALA A 168 -1.75 1.90 0.57
N ALA A 169 -1.30 0.65 0.62
CA ALA A 169 -2.08 -0.51 0.22
C ALA A 169 -1.94 -1.62 1.26
N TYR A 170 -3.01 -2.38 1.44
CA TYR A 170 -3.03 -3.52 2.35
C TYR A 170 -2.57 -4.79 1.63
N ASP A 171 -1.48 -5.38 2.12
CA ASP A 171 -0.94 -6.67 1.72
C ASP A 171 -1.46 -7.75 2.67
N ALA A 172 -2.61 -8.32 2.34
CA ALA A 172 -3.25 -9.36 3.15
C ALA A 172 -2.43 -10.66 3.21
N GLU A 173 -1.73 -11.02 2.13
CA GLU A 173 -0.87 -12.21 2.08
C GLU A 173 0.48 -11.97 2.78
N GLY A 174 0.92 -10.72 2.83
CA GLY A 174 2.18 -10.35 3.48
C GLY A 174 3.43 -10.68 2.66
N ASN A 175 3.29 -11.12 1.40
CA ASN A 175 4.39 -11.60 0.56
C ASN A 175 4.98 -10.53 -0.37
N HIS A 176 4.43 -9.31 -0.39
CA HIS A 176 4.99 -8.23 -1.21
C HIS A 176 6.32 -7.76 -0.62
N VAL A 177 7.34 -7.73 -1.47
CA VAL A 177 8.67 -7.17 -1.19
C VAL A 177 8.71 -5.71 -1.62
N PHE A 178 9.28 -4.84 -0.80
CA PHE A 178 9.42 -3.41 -1.09
C PHE A 178 10.79 -2.92 -0.60
N GLU A 179 11.43 -2.04 -1.37
CA GLU A 179 12.68 -1.38 -1.00
C GLU A 179 12.42 0.01 -0.39
N ASN A 180 11.56 0.80 -1.04
CA ASN A 180 11.22 2.15 -0.61
C ASN A 180 9.90 2.16 0.17
N GLY A 181 9.81 3.00 1.20
CA GLY A 181 8.65 3.11 2.07
C GLY A 181 8.78 2.31 3.36
N CYS A 182 7.63 2.00 3.96
CA CYS A 182 7.57 1.23 5.19
C CYS A 182 6.44 0.20 5.20
N GLY A 183 6.65 -0.87 5.95
CA GLY A 183 5.66 -1.85 6.31
C GLY A 183 5.12 -1.55 7.71
N ILE A 184 3.81 -1.67 7.87
CA ILE A 184 3.07 -1.41 9.11
C ILE A 184 2.27 -2.68 9.43
N VAL A 185 2.58 -3.29 10.56
CA VAL A 185 1.84 -4.45 11.10
C VAL A 185 1.06 -3.96 12.31
N LEU A 186 -0.25 -4.10 12.27
CA LEU A 186 -1.15 -3.65 13.32
C LEU A 186 -1.26 -4.70 14.43
N LYS A 187 -1.52 -4.23 15.66
CA LYS A 187 -1.86 -5.11 16.79
C LYS A 187 -3.22 -5.77 16.61
N ASP A 188 -4.14 -5.04 15.99
CA ASP A 188 -5.50 -5.46 15.71
C ASP A 188 -5.67 -5.65 14.19
N PRO A 189 -5.84 -6.89 13.71
CA PRO A 189 -5.99 -7.18 12.29
C PRO A 189 -7.32 -6.68 11.71
N GLU A 190 -8.34 -6.41 12.52
CA GLU A 190 -9.63 -5.91 12.03
C GLU A 190 -9.50 -4.47 11.49
N ARG A 191 -8.48 -3.72 11.94
CA ARG A 191 -8.29 -2.30 11.61
C ARG A 191 -7.48 -2.04 10.33
N TYR A 192 -7.07 -3.07 9.61
CA TYR A 192 -6.23 -2.89 8.42
C TYR A 192 -6.91 -2.04 7.34
N ALA A 193 -8.21 -2.22 7.14
CA ALA A 193 -8.97 -1.47 6.15
C ALA A 193 -9.08 0.02 6.55
N TYR A 194 -9.55 0.30 7.77
CA TYR A 194 -9.64 1.65 8.32
C TYR A 194 -8.31 2.42 8.25
N ILE A 195 -7.23 1.82 8.73
CA ILE A 195 -5.92 2.49 8.73
C ILE A 195 -5.41 2.73 7.30
N THR A 196 -5.69 1.82 6.36
CA THR A 196 -5.39 2.04 4.94
C THR A 196 -6.18 3.24 4.38
N ALA A 197 -7.45 3.39 4.76
CA ALA A 197 -8.27 4.54 4.39
C ALA A 197 -7.69 5.85 4.91
N VAL A 198 -7.33 5.89 6.19
CA VAL A 198 -6.74 7.06 6.85
C VAL A 198 -5.45 7.49 6.16
N LEU A 199 -4.56 6.54 5.84
CA LEU A 199 -3.27 6.82 5.19
C LEU A 199 -3.40 7.27 3.72
N ASN A 200 -4.55 7.03 3.08
CA ASN A 200 -4.87 7.51 1.73
C ASN A 200 -5.78 8.75 1.72
N SER A 201 -6.20 9.24 2.89
CA SER A 201 -7.10 10.39 3.04
C SER A 201 -6.39 11.73 2.91
N SER A 202 -7.16 12.82 2.93
CA SER A 202 -6.64 14.19 2.93
C SER A 202 -5.90 14.54 4.22
N ILE A 203 -6.17 13.84 5.34
CA ILE A 203 -5.38 13.98 6.59
C ILE A 203 -3.92 13.63 6.31
N ALA A 204 -3.67 12.57 5.54
CA ALA A 204 -2.31 12.15 5.23
C ALA A 204 -1.52 13.21 4.44
N ARG A 205 -2.20 14.08 3.68
CA ARG A 205 -1.56 15.21 2.98
C ARG A 205 -1.10 16.33 3.92
N LEU A 206 -1.67 16.40 5.12
CA LEU A 206 -1.27 17.36 6.16
C LEU A 206 -0.10 16.85 6.99
N PHE A 207 0.17 15.55 6.96
CA PHE A 207 1.21 14.93 7.76
C PHE A 207 2.62 15.54 7.57
N PRO A 208 3.02 15.95 6.34
CA PRO A 208 4.23 16.75 6.15
C PRO A 208 4.32 18.00 7.02
N SER A 209 3.23 18.76 7.12
CA SER A 209 3.16 19.98 7.94
C SER A 209 3.20 19.65 9.43
N VAL A 210 2.55 18.56 9.85
CA VAL A 210 2.63 18.03 11.21
C VAL A 210 4.08 17.65 11.57
N CYS A 211 4.79 16.96 10.67
CA CYS A 211 6.19 16.58 10.86
C CYS A 211 7.10 17.81 11.00
N LYS A 212 6.92 18.82 10.13
CA LYS A 212 7.66 20.09 10.20
C LYS A 212 7.43 20.80 11.54
N SER A 213 6.19 20.85 12.02
CA SER A 213 5.87 21.47 13.32
C SER A 213 6.55 20.76 14.50
N LYS A 214 6.74 19.44 14.39
CA LYS A 214 7.42 18.59 15.39
C LYS A 214 8.91 18.39 15.12
N MET A 215 9.52 19.22 14.25
CA MET A 215 10.94 19.16 13.86
C MET A 215 11.42 17.78 13.39
N ALA A 216 10.57 17.04 12.67
CA ALA A 216 10.90 15.77 12.04
C ALA A 216 11.18 15.97 10.54
N TYR A 217 12.44 15.83 10.13
CA TYR A 217 12.92 16.23 8.78
C TYR A 217 13.36 15.06 7.87
N SER A 218 12.98 13.82 8.16
CA SER A 218 13.20 12.71 7.22
C SER A 218 11.99 12.49 6.30
N SER A 219 12.15 11.61 5.30
CA SER A 219 11.03 11.07 4.50
C SER A 219 9.82 10.74 5.38
N TYR A 220 8.61 11.05 4.90
CA TYR A 220 7.39 10.83 5.67
C TYR A 220 7.06 9.35 5.86
N THR A 221 7.65 8.49 5.03
CA THR A 221 7.53 7.03 5.15
C THR A 221 8.67 6.41 5.96
N ALA A 222 9.62 7.20 6.47
CA ALA A 222 10.63 6.68 7.38
C ALA A 222 9.92 6.12 8.63
N PRO A 223 10.23 4.87 9.07
CA PRO A 223 9.58 4.26 10.23
C PRO A 223 9.64 5.10 11.50
N SER A 224 10.71 5.87 11.69
CA SER A 224 10.90 6.78 12.83
C SER A 224 9.94 7.99 12.82
N VAL A 225 9.45 8.37 11.64
CA VAL A 225 8.54 9.51 11.40
C VAL A 225 7.11 9.05 11.29
N ILE A 226 6.79 8.11 10.39
CA ILE A 226 5.40 7.68 10.15
C ILE A 226 4.73 7.10 11.40
N LYS A 227 5.50 6.54 12.33
CA LYS A 227 4.98 6.09 13.64
C LYS A 227 4.32 7.21 14.45
N ARG A 228 4.60 8.48 14.14
CA ARG A 228 4.01 9.66 14.79
C ARG A 228 2.75 10.14 14.09
N PHE A 229 2.31 9.47 13.03
CA PHE A 229 1.08 9.80 12.32
C PHE A 229 -0.09 9.72 13.30
N PRO A 230 -0.86 10.80 13.50
CA PRO A 230 -1.95 10.83 14.47
C PRO A 230 -3.13 10.01 13.97
N ILE A 231 -3.67 9.15 14.84
CA ILE A 231 -4.79 8.28 14.54
C ILE A 231 -5.95 8.63 15.46
N VAL A 232 -7.12 8.84 14.87
CA VAL A 232 -8.41 8.91 15.56
C VAL A 232 -9.20 7.68 15.12
N PHE A 233 -10.09 7.19 15.97
CA PHE A 233 -11.08 6.17 15.59
C PHE A 233 -12.46 6.78 15.71
N PRO A 234 -13.42 6.40 14.86
CA PRO A 234 -14.78 6.89 14.97
C PRO A 234 -15.40 6.43 16.30
N ASP A 235 -16.22 7.29 16.90
CA ASP A 235 -16.90 6.98 18.17
C ASP A 235 -17.98 5.91 18.01
N ASN A 236 -18.48 5.72 16.79
CA ASN A 236 -19.49 4.75 16.45
C ASN A 236 -18.92 3.67 15.51
N ARG A 237 -19.37 2.42 15.71
CA ARG A 237 -18.92 1.27 14.93
C ARG A 237 -19.42 1.29 13.48
N LEU A 238 -20.57 1.91 13.23
CA LEU A 238 -21.18 1.96 11.89
C LEU A 238 -20.31 2.74 10.90
N THR A 239 -19.75 3.88 11.30
CA THR A 239 -18.81 4.67 10.50
C THR A 239 -17.53 3.89 10.22
N GLU A 240 -17.02 3.12 11.19
CA GLU A 240 -15.86 2.24 10.98
C GLU A 240 -16.18 1.16 9.94
N ASP A 241 -17.30 0.45 10.11
CA ASP A 241 -17.75 -0.61 9.20
C ASP A 241 -17.99 -0.08 7.77
N LEU A 242 -18.53 1.14 7.62
CA LEU A 242 -18.69 1.82 6.34
C LEU A 242 -17.33 2.13 5.69
N ILE A 243 -16.39 2.68 6.45
CA ILE A 243 -15.03 2.99 5.96
C ILE A 243 -14.32 1.71 5.52
N ASP A 244 -14.43 0.64 6.29
CA ASP A 244 -13.82 -0.66 5.99
C ASP A 244 -14.39 -1.27 4.71
N THR A 245 -15.71 -1.22 4.56
CA THR A 245 -16.40 -1.70 3.35
C THR A 245 -16.00 -0.90 2.12
N ILE A 246 -15.99 0.43 2.21
CA ILE A 246 -15.55 1.30 1.10
C ILE A 246 -14.07 1.08 0.78
N SER A 247 -13.23 0.84 1.78
CA SER A 247 -11.81 0.55 1.56
C SER A 247 -11.60 -0.75 0.78
N SER A 248 -12.45 -1.75 1.03
CA SER A 248 -12.47 -2.99 0.27
C SER A 248 -12.92 -2.75 -1.19
N TYR A 249 -13.94 -1.91 -1.40
CA TYR A 249 -14.36 -1.49 -2.74
C TYR A 249 -13.24 -0.75 -3.47
N LEU A 250 -12.54 0.14 -2.78
CA LEU A 250 -11.43 0.91 -3.34
C LEU A 250 -10.23 0.03 -3.67
N ALA A 251 -9.93 -0.99 -2.86
CA ALA A 251 -8.90 -1.97 -3.20
C ALA A 251 -9.25 -2.70 -4.51
N PHE A 252 -10.49 -3.17 -4.66
CA PHE A 252 -10.96 -3.80 -5.89
C PHE A 252 -10.91 -2.85 -7.11
N LEU A 253 -11.51 -1.67 -7.00
CA LEU A 253 -11.56 -0.68 -8.10
C LEU A 253 -10.16 -0.23 -8.53
N ASN A 254 -9.24 -0.06 -7.58
CA ASN A 254 -7.86 0.29 -7.91
C ASN A 254 -7.14 -0.86 -8.63
N ARG A 255 -7.34 -2.13 -8.23
CA ARG A 255 -6.78 -3.29 -8.98
C ARG A 255 -7.29 -3.32 -10.41
N GLU A 256 -8.60 -3.16 -10.61
CA GLU A 256 -9.22 -3.11 -11.94
C GLU A 256 -8.66 -1.97 -12.80
N LYS A 257 -8.52 -0.78 -12.20
CA LYS A 257 -7.92 0.39 -12.85
C LYS A 257 -6.46 0.14 -13.23
N TYR A 258 -5.69 -0.49 -12.35
CA TYR A 258 -4.27 -0.76 -12.56
C TYR A 258 -4.01 -1.87 -13.59
N ALA A 259 -4.86 -2.90 -13.63
CA ALA A 259 -4.80 -3.95 -14.65
C ALA A 259 -5.00 -3.40 -16.07
N LYS A 260 -5.82 -2.35 -16.21
CA LYS A 260 -6.11 -1.67 -17.49
C LYS A 260 -5.13 -0.54 -17.83
N ASP A 261 -4.19 -0.23 -16.92
CA ASP A 261 -3.19 0.83 -17.01
C ASP A 261 -3.70 2.16 -17.64
N TYR A 262 -3.09 2.63 -18.73
CA TYR A 262 -3.49 3.83 -19.46
C TYR A 262 -4.83 3.68 -20.18
N GLY A 263 -5.31 2.44 -20.38
CA GLY A 263 -6.59 2.12 -21.02
C GLY A 263 -7.79 2.06 -20.08
N ALA A 264 -7.63 2.37 -18.79
CA ALA A 264 -8.77 2.37 -17.86
C ALA A 264 -9.83 3.41 -18.29
N PRO A 265 -11.09 2.99 -18.53
CA PRO A 265 -12.13 3.86 -19.07
C PRO A 265 -12.53 4.94 -18.06
N ASP A 266 -13.00 6.08 -18.57
CA ASP A 266 -13.32 7.25 -17.74
C ASP A 266 -14.35 6.94 -16.65
N TRP A 267 -15.38 6.15 -16.97
CA TRP A 267 -16.39 5.75 -15.99
C TRP A 267 -15.81 4.99 -14.78
N LEU A 268 -14.75 4.20 -14.96
CA LEU A 268 -14.09 3.47 -13.87
C LEU A 268 -13.28 4.44 -12.99
N ARG A 269 -12.66 5.46 -13.60
CA ARG A 269 -11.95 6.52 -12.89
C ARG A 269 -12.92 7.37 -12.07
N GLU A 270 -14.08 7.70 -12.64
CA GLU A 270 -15.16 8.42 -11.96
C GLU A 270 -15.74 7.59 -10.81
N LEU A 271 -15.96 6.29 -11.01
CA LEU A 271 -16.46 5.39 -9.98
C LEU A 271 -15.46 5.29 -8.81
N THR A 272 -14.17 5.11 -9.12
CA THR A 272 -13.10 5.10 -8.10
C THR A 272 -13.05 6.42 -7.34
N SER A 273 -13.13 7.54 -8.05
CA SER A 273 -13.08 8.88 -7.45
C SER A 273 -14.26 9.14 -6.52
N PHE A 274 -15.46 8.65 -6.87
CA PHE A 274 -16.65 8.75 -6.03
C PHE A 274 -16.45 8.04 -4.67
N TYR A 275 -15.99 6.79 -4.68
CA TYR A 275 -15.73 6.06 -3.44
C TYR A 275 -14.54 6.63 -2.65
N GLU A 276 -13.49 7.14 -3.32
CA GLU A 276 -12.38 7.84 -2.65
C GLU A 276 -12.89 9.08 -1.91
N GLN A 277 -13.84 9.82 -2.50
CA GLN A 277 -14.42 11.00 -1.88
C GLN A 277 -15.27 10.65 -0.66
N ILE A 278 -16.11 9.60 -0.71
CA ILE A 278 -16.90 9.16 0.44
C ILE A 278 -15.97 8.70 1.57
N SER A 279 -14.99 7.82 1.27
CA SER A 279 -14.00 7.36 2.26
C SER A 279 -13.29 8.53 2.92
N ASN A 280 -12.84 9.50 2.12
CA ASN A 280 -12.18 10.70 2.61
C ASN A 280 -13.11 11.57 3.48
N LEU A 281 -14.39 11.70 3.12
CA LEU A 281 -15.36 12.46 3.90
C LEU A 281 -15.58 11.81 5.28
N LEU A 282 -15.83 10.50 5.34
CA LEU A 282 -16.02 9.75 6.59
C LEU A 282 -14.79 9.84 7.51
N VAL A 283 -13.58 9.72 6.94
CA VAL A 283 -12.34 9.90 7.70
C VAL A 283 -12.19 11.33 8.20
N LEU A 284 -12.46 12.34 7.37
CA LEU A 284 -12.35 13.74 7.81
C LEU A 284 -13.35 14.10 8.90
N ASP A 285 -14.56 13.57 8.82
CA ASP A 285 -15.59 13.75 9.84
C ASP A 285 -15.12 13.23 11.20
N THR A 286 -14.55 12.01 11.20
CA THR A 286 -13.94 11.38 12.38
C THR A 286 -12.86 12.26 13.02
N TYR A 287 -12.11 13.03 12.23
CA TYR A 287 -10.99 13.85 12.74
C TYR A 287 -11.40 15.23 13.25
N PHE A 288 -12.49 15.83 12.72
CA PHE A 288 -12.74 17.26 12.93
C PHE A 288 -14.18 17.65 13.21
N ILE A 289 -15.14 16.99 12.55
CA ILE A 289 -16.44 17.61 12.28
C ILE A 289 -17.56 16.86 13.01
N ASN A 290 -17.54 15.52 13.10
CA ASN A 290 -18.65 14.70 13.64
C ASN A 290 -20.04 15.27 13.29
N ASP A 291 -20.19 15.81 12.08
CA ASP A 291 -21.36 16.59 11.61
C ASP A 291 -21.64 16.27 10.13
N ILE A 292 -21.35 15.03 9.72
CA ILE A 292 -21.90 14.49 8.49
C ILE A 292 -23.42 14.60 8.56
N ASP A 293 -23.99 15.10 7.46
CA ASP A 293 -25.42 15.18 7.27
C ASP A 293 -26.08 13.81 7.54
N PRO A 294 -27.03 13.71 8.49
CA PRO A 294 -27.62 12.43 8.87
C PRO A 294 -28.28 11.70 7.69
N GLY A 295 -28.90 12.41 6.76
CA GLY A 295 -29.53 11.75 5.61
C GLY A 295 -28.50 11.23 4.59
N LEU A 296 -27.30 11.81 4.52
CA LEU A 296 -26.18 11.20 3.81
C LEU A 296 -25.73 9.92 4.51
N LEU A 297 -25.58 9.94 5.83
CA LEU A 297 -25.20 8.75 6.60
C LEU A 297 -26.22 7.62 6.38
N ASP A 298 -27.52 7.92 6.51
CA ASP A 298 -28.62 6.98 6.26
C ASP A 298 -28.52 6.39 4.84
N ALA A 299 -28.29 7.23 3.82
CA ALA A 299 -28.14 6.78 2.44
C ALA A 299 -26.91 5.87 2.24
N LEU A 300 -25.81 6.11 2.96
CA LEU A 300 -24.64 5.24 2.92
C LEU A 300 -24.94 3.91 3.61
N GLU A 301 -25.56 3.93 4.79
CA GLU A 301 -25.93 2.72 5.54
C GLU A 301 -26.91 1.83 4.78
N GLU A 302 -27.88 2.41 4.08
CA GLU A 302 -28.86 1.64 3.31
C GLU A 302 -28.25 0.94 2.09
N ASN A 303 -27.17 1.48 1.51
CA ASN A 303 -26.66 1.04 0.20
C ASN A 303 -25.27 0.38 0.26
N ILE A 304 -24.45 0.69 1.27
CA ILE A 304 -23.09 0.15 1.42
C ILE A 304 -23.11 -1.04 2.37
N HIS A 305 -22.93 -2.23 1.80
CA HIS A 305 -22.89 -3.47 2.55
C HIS A 305 -21.63 -4.26 2.19
N PRO A 306 -21.01 -5.00 3.11
CA PRO A 306 -19.94 -5.92 2.76
C PRO A 306 -20.38 -6.83 1.62
N TYR A 307 -19.59 -6.86 0.53
CA TYR A 307 -19.90 -7.74 -0.59
C TYR A 307 -19.80 -9.19 -0.12
N ALA A 308 -20.89 -9.94 -0.24
CA ALA A 308 -20.98 -11.30 0.28
C ALA A 308 -20.18 -12.33 -0.54
N GLY A 309 -19.66 -11.94 -1.71
CA GLY A 309 -18.80 -12.76 -2.57
C GLY A 309 -17.31 -12.46 -2.40
N ASP A 310 -16.47 -13.24 -3.06
CA ASP A 310 -15.03 -12.96 -3.13
C ASP A 310 -14.77 -11.81 -4.11
N MET A 311 -14.27 -10.67 -3.60
CA MET A 311 -13.83 -9.54 -4.42
C MET A 311 -12.61 -9.87 -5.30
N ASN A 312 -12.01 -11.06 -5.14
CA ASN A 312 -10.95 -11.60 -6.00
C ASN A 312 -11.47 -12.64 -7.00
N SER A 313 -12.80 -12.80 -7.14
CA SER A 313 -13.39 -13.78 -8.07
C SER A 313 -13.25 -13.36 -9.53
N GLU A 314 -13.37 -14.33 -10.44
CA GLU A 314 -13.27 -14.15 -11.90
C GLU A 314 -14.40 -13.29 -12.52
N ASP A 315 -15.40 -12.90 -11.73
CA ASP A 315 -16.58 -12.18 -12.18
C ASP A 315 -16.52 -10.68 -11.84
N SER A 316 -15.42 -10.04 -12.26
CA SER A 316 -15.15 -8.64 -11.97
C SER A 316 -16.20 -7.70 -12.57
N ASP A 317 -16.80 -8.04 -13.71
CA ASP A 317 -17.84 -7.24 -14.37
C ASP A 317 -19.12 -7.16 -13.53
N ASN A 318 -19.54 -8.23 -12.87
CA ASN A 318 -20.70 -8.21 -11.99
C ASN A 318 -20.48 -7.35 -10.75
N ILE A 319 -19.28 -7.39 -10.16
CA ILE A 319 -18.90 -6.50 -9.05
C ILE A 319 -18.90 -5.04 -9.50
N LEU A 320 -18.31 -4.73 -10.66
CA LEU A 320 -18.29 -3.38 -11.21
C LEU A 320 -19.70 -2.83 -11.44
N ASN A 321 -20.60 -3.64 -12.00
CA ASN A 321 -22.01 -3.27 -12.19
C ASN A 321 -22.72 -3.00 -10.87
N ALA A 322 -22.49 -3.84 -9.85
CA ALA A 322 -23.05 -3.64 -8.51
C ALA A 322 -22.56 -2.34 -7.87
N LEU A 323 -21.25 -2.06 -7.91
CA LEU A 323 -20.68 -0.84 -7.38
C LEU A 323 -21.17 0.41 -8.13
N TYR A 324 -21.40 0.31 -9.44
CA TYR A 324 -21.98 1.39 -10.22
C TYR A 324 -23.44 1.64 -9.84
N TYR A 325 -24.22 0.59 -9.59
CA TYR A 325 -25.60 0.68 -9.12
C TYR A 325 -25.70 1.31 -7.73
N ILE A 326 -24.85 0.89 -6.78
CA ILE A 326 -24.77 1.48 -5.43
C ILE A 326 -24.49 2.98 -5.51
N LYS A 327 -23.56 3.41 -6.38
CA LYS A 327 -23.30 4.84 -6.62
C LYS A 327 -24.58 5.57 -7.06
N HIS A 328 -25.35 5.01 -7.99
CA HIS A 328 -26.60 5.62 -8.43
C HIS A 328 -27.63 5.74 -7.30
N GLN A 329 -27.81 4.70 -6.49
CA GLN A 329 -28.75 4.73 -5.37
C GLN A 329 -28.38 5.80 -4.32
N ILE A 330 -27.09 5.91 -3.98
CA ILE A 330 -26.60 6.95 -3.06
C ILE A 330 -26.85 8.35 -3.63
N LEU A 331 -26.60 8.56 -4.93
CA LEU A 331 -26.83 9.85 -5.58
C LEU A 331 -28.33 10.20 -5.66
N GLU A 332 -29.20 9.22 -5.91
CA GLU A 332 -30.65 9.42 -5.91
C GLU A 332 -31.18 9.76 -4.52
N ALA A 333 -30.78 9.01 -3.49
CA ALA A 333 -31.17 9.25 -2.11
C ALA A 333 -30.73 10.64 -1.60
N SER A 334 -29.51 11.05 -1.97
CA SER A 334 -28.97 12.37 -1.62
C SER A 334 -29.54 13.52 -2.44
N SER A 335 -30.06 13.30 -3.65
CA SER A 335 -30.68 14.36 -4.46
C SER A 335 -32.02 14.88 -3.92
N SER A 336 -32.60 14.23 -2.91
CA SER A 336 -33.77 14.75 -2.19
C SER A 336 -33.41 16.06 -1.47
N GLU A 337 -34.35 17.02 -1.36
CA GLU A 337 -34.12 18.38 -0.81
C GLU A 337 -33.44 18.44 0.59
N LYS A 338 -33.28 17.29 1.26
CA LYS A 338 -32.67 17.14 2.58
C LYS A 338 -31.14 16.92 2.58
N CYS A 339 -30.49 16.50 1.49
CA CYS A 339 -29.08 16.05 1.54
C CYS A 339 -28.22 16.58 0.39
N LYS A 340 -27.95 17.89 0.30
CA LYS A 340 -27.06 18.40 -0.76
C LYS A 340 -25.67 17.76 -0.68
N PHE A 341 -25.39 16.85 -1.62
CA PHE A 341 -24.11 16.19 -1.84
C PHE A 341 -23.06 17.19 -2.35
N ASN A 342 -22.61 18.12 -1.48
CA ASN A 342 -21.52 19.02 -1.78
C ASN A 342 -20.19 18.30 -1.50
N LEU A 343 -19.70 17.59 -2.52
CA LEU A 343 -18.37 16.95 -2.57
C LEU A 343 -17.19 17.92 -2.55
N GLY A 344 -17.43 19.21 -2.30
CA GLY A 344 -16.36 20.13 -1.99
C GLY A 344 -15.72 19.64 -0.69
N LEU A 345 -14.43 19.29 -0.74
CA LEU A 345 -13.61 19.26 0.47
C LEU A 345 -13.99 20.49 1.30
N PRO A 346 -14.08 20.40 2.65
CA PRO A 346 -14.20 21.59 3.48
C PRO A 346 -13.24 22.64 2.92
N GLU A 347 -13.66 23.88 2.67
CA GLU A 347 -12.77 24.90 2.03
C GLU A 347 -11.38 25.00 2.70
N ILE A 348 -11.34 24.56 3.95
CA ILE A 348 -10.22 24.29 4.85
C ILE A 348 -9.13 23.35 4.25
N LEU A 349 -9.47 22.43 3.33
CA LEU A 349 -8.60 21.43 2.69
C LEU A 349 -8.50 21.57 1.16
N ASN A 350 -9.17 22.56 0.56
CA ASN A 350 -8.95 22.94 -0.84
C ASN A 350 -7.59 23.65 -0.96
N PHE A 351 -6.49 22.90 -0.81
CA PHE A 351 -5.15 23.37 -1.11
C PHE A 351 -5.03 23.50 -2.63
N SER A 352 -5.42 24.66 -3.17
CA SER A 352 -5.16 24.97 -4.56
C SER A 352 -3.66 24.82 -4.86
N GLN A 353 -3.37 24.23 -6.02
CA GLN A 353 -2.05 24.25 -6.63
C GLN A 353 -1.61 25.70 -6.78
N ASN A 354 -0.80 26.19 -5.85
CA ASN A 354 0.01 27.38 -6.03
C ASN A 354 1.28 27.24 -5.19
N SER A 355 2.24 26.53 -5.75
CA SER A 355 3.66 26.81 -5.56
C SER A 355 4.38 26.55 -6.88
N GLY A 356 4.06 27.38 -7.87
CA GLY A 356 5.12 27.84 -8.76
C GLY A 356 6.00 28.81 -7.95
N GLU A 357 7.31 28.73 -8.19
CA GLU A 357 8.39 29.55 -7.59
C GLU A 357 8.75 29.11 -6.14
N PHE A 358 9.93 28.55 -5.81
CA PHE A 358 11.28 28.59 -6.38
C PHE A 358 12.04 27.27 -6.17
#